data_AF-A0A8T6DUI3-F1
#
_entry.id   AF-A0A8T6DUI3-F1
#
_cell.length_a   1.000
_cell.length_b   1.000
_cell.length_c   1.000
_cell.angle_alpha   90.00
_cell.angle_beta   90.00
_cell.angle_gamma   90.00
#
_symmetry.space_group_name_H-M   'P 1'
#
loop_
_entity.id
_entity.type
_entity.pdbx_description
1 polymer ?
#
loop_
_entity_poly.entity_id
_entity_poly.type
_entity_poly.pdbx_seq_one_letter_code
_entity_poly.pdbx_strand_id
1 'polypeptide(L)'
;MKLCLFETSDAPGDQRLGAVVDGGVAELTAALGDAAALPPQARMEAVIDGFEGLRGAFERIITGGASHGDGSFRLRAPLPRPSKILCCIGNYWEHAEREPRPLNMFLKSTDAFIGPGDTIVLPSTTDPW
;
A
#
# COMPACT_ATOMS: atom_id res chain seq x y z
N MET A 1 -5.37 12.62 -1.86
CA MET A 1 -3.99 12.12 -2.02
C MET A 1 -4.01 10.60 -1.97
N LYS A 2 -3.29 9.91 -2.85
CA LYS A 2 -3.18 8.44 -2.87
C LYS A 2 -1.73 8.07 -2.57
N LEU A 3 -1.45 7.58 -1.36
CA LEU A 3 -0.10 7.20 -0.95
C LEU A 3 0.26 5.81 -1.46
N CYS A 4 1.54 5.59 -1.78
CA CYS A 4 2.07 4.31 -2.21
C CYS A 4 3.47 4.08 -1.65
N LEU A 5 3.87 2.80 -1.62
CA LEU A 5 5.28 2.43 -1.65
C LEU A 5 5.64 2.06 -3.09
N PHE A 6 6.81 2.47 -3.54
CA PHE A 6 7.29 2.19 -4.89
C PHE A 6 8.82 2.00 -4.90
N GLU A 7 9.35 1.36 -5.92
CA GLU A 7 10.79 1.30 -6.19
C GLU A 7 11.04 1.79 -7.62
N THR A 8 12.18 2.41 -7.87
CA THR A 8 12.60 2.82 -9.20
C THR A 8 13.41 1.71 -9.87
N SER A 9 13.38 1.64 -11.20
CA SER A 9 14.06 0.58 -11.96
C SER A 9 15.58 0.52 -11.74
N ASP A 10 16.19 1.65 -11.39
CA ASP A 10 17.62 1.80 -11.11
C ASP A 10 18.01 1.44 -9.65
N ALA A 11 17.03 1.29 -8.76
CA ALA A 11 17.25 0.96 -7.35
C ALA A 11 16.25 -0.12 -6.84
N PRO A 12 16.26 -1.34 -7.41
CA PRO A 12 15.35 -2.40 -7.00
C PRO A 12 15.57 -2.78 -5.53
N GLY A 13 14.47 -2.97 -4.79
CA GLY A 13 14.49 -3.27 -3.36
C GLY A 13 14.54 -2.04 -2.45
N ASP A 14 14.91 -0.87 -2.96
CA ASP A 14 14.78 0.40 -2.25
C ASP A 14 13.34 0.92 -2.38
N GLN A 15 12.48 0.45 -1.47
CA GLN A 15 11.09 0.91 -1.42
C GLN A 15 11.03 2.30 -0.80
N ARG A 16 10.47 3.25 -1.54
CA ARG A 16 10.32 4.67 -1.20
C ARG A 16 8.84 5.03 -0.98
N LEU A 17 8.57 6.08 -0.21
CA LEU A 17 7.22 6.64 -0.08
C LEU A 17 6.94 7.56 -1.26
N GLY A 18 5.76 7.41 -1.85
CA GLY A 18 5.28 8.33 -2.88
C GLY A 18 3.79 8.61 -2.80
N ALA A 19 3.33 9.52 -3.64
CA ALA A 19 1.94 9.72 -3.96
C ALA A 19 1.69 9.51 -5.46
N VAL A 20 0.64 8.76 -5.78
CA VAL A 20 0.19 8.58 -7.16
C VAL A 20 -0.38 9.91 -7.68
N VAL A 21 0.15 10.38 -8.81
CA VAL A 21 -0.25 11.59 -9.52
C VAL A 21 -0.56 11.26 -10.98
N ASP A 22 -1.15 12.20 -11.71
CA ASP A 22 -1.39 12.01 -13.14
C ASP A 22 -0.05 11.85 -13.86
N GLY A 23 0.13 10.70 -14.52
CA GLY A 23 1.34 10.38 -15.27
C GLY A 23 2.50 9.80 -14.45
N GLY A 24 2.39 9.56 -13.12
CA GLY A 24 3.49 8.95 -12.38
C GLY A 24 3.35 8.91 -10.85
N VAL A 25 4.49 8.96 -10.16
CA VAL A 25 4.59 8.99 -8.70
C VAL A 25 5.43 10.18 -8.24
N ALA A 26 4.88 11.04 -7.38
CA ALA A 26 5.62 12.08 -6.68
C ALA A 26 6.32 11.47 -5.46
N GLU A 27 7.64 11.61 -5.36
CA GLU A 27 8.41 11.03 -4.26
C GLU A 27 8.31 11.87 -2.98
N LEU A 28 7.94 11.23 -1.87
CA LEU A 28 7.65 11.88 -0.59
C LEU A 28 8.61 11.48 0.54
N THR A 29 9.52 10.52 0.30
CA THR A 29 10.39 9.94 1.34
C THR A 29 11.15 10.99 2.13
N ALA A 30 11.71 12.01 1.46
CA ALA A 30 12.47 13.07 2.11
C ALA A 30 11.64 13.93 3.09
N ALA A 31 10.32 14.04 2.88
CA ALA A 31 9.44 14.81 3.76
C ALA A 31 9.22 14.16 5.13
N LEU A 32 9.68 12.92 5.33
CA LEU A 32 9.57 12.19 6.60
C LEU A 32 10.68 12.53 7.59
N GLY A 33 11.72 13.27 7.18
CA GLY A 33 12.89 13.52 8.04
C GLY A 33 13.54 12.21 8.48
N ASP A 34 13.76 12.05 9.79
CA ASP A 34 14.40 10.86 10.37
C ASP A 34 13.65 9.55 10.05
N ALA A 35 12.32 9.62 9.88
CA ALA A 35 11.51 8.46 9.51
C ALA A 35 11.78 7.95 8.08
N ALA A 36 12.49 8.73 7.25
CA ALA A 36 12.94 8.27 5.93
C ALA A 36 13.87 7.04 6.04
N ALA A 37 14.69 6.96 7.08
CA ALA A 37 15.63 5.85 7.28
C ALA A 37 14.98 4.57 7.84
N LEU A 38 13.71 4.64 8.24
CA LEU A 38 12.97 3.48 8.74
C LEU A 38 12.70 2.46 7.63
N PRO A 39 12.58 1.17 7.97
CA PRO A 39 12.15 0.16 7.01
C PRO A 39 10.73 0.48 6.49
N PRO A 40 10.36 -0.01 5.29
CA PRO A 40 9.13 0.41 4.61
C PRO A 40 7.83 0.26 5.44
N GLN A 41 7.73 -0.80 6.25
CA GLN A 41 6.60 -1.00 7.18
C GLN A 41 6.52 0.13 8.23
N ALA A 42 7.60 0.34 8.98
CA ALA A 42 7.64 1.36 10.05
C ALA A 42 7.53 2.78 9.48
N ARG A 43 8.01 3.00 8.25
CA ARG A 43 7.84 4.26 7.55
C ARG A 43 6.36 4.55 7.27
N MET A 44 5.61 3.57 6.76
CA MET A 44 4.17 3.75 6.53
C MET A 44 3.40 3.90 7.84
N GLU A 45 3.78 3.19 8.90
CA GLU A 45 3.21 3.39 10.25
C GLU A 45 3.42 4.82 10.75
N ALA A 46 4.65 5.35 10.64
CA ALA A 46 4.95 6.74 10.99
C ALA A 46 4.12 7.75 10.17
N VAL A 47 3.87 7.46 8.88
CA VAL A 47 2.98 8.27 8.04
C VAL A 47 1.54 8.22 8.53
N ILE A 48 1.03 7.03 8.86
CA ILE A 48 -0.34 6.84 9.36
C ILE A 48 -0.53 7.60 10.68
N ASP A 49 0.40 7.43 11.62
CA ASP A 49 0.33 8.05 12.94
C ASP A 49 0.49 9.58 12.89
N GLY A 50 1.33 10.07 11.97
CA GLY A 50 1.68 11.48 11.84
C GLY A 50 1.00 12.23 10.69
N PHE A 51 0.00 11.64 10.02
CA PHE A 51 -0.44 12.10 8.70
C PHE A 51 -0.85 13.58 8.65
N GLU A 52 -1.56 14.07 9.67
CA GLU A 52 -2.03 15.45 9.68
C GLU A 52 -0.88 16.47 9.71
N GLY A 53 0.24 16.15 10.36
CA GLY A 53 1.45 16.98 10.35
C GLY A 53 2.20 16.93 9.00
N LEU A 54 2.10 15.81 8.29
CA LEU A 54 2.80 15.58 7.02
C LEU A 54 2.00 16.07 5.80
N ARG A 55 0.67 16.11 5.91
CA ARG A 55 -0.28 16.39 4.81
C ARG A 55 0.11 17.63 4.01
N GLY A 56 0.34 18.76 4.69
CA GLY A 56 0.68 20.02 4.00
C GLY A 56 2.05 20.02 3.32
N ALA A 57 3.01 19.21 3.79
CA ALA A 57 4.29 19.01 3.09
C ALA A 57 4.11 18.15 1.84
N PHE A 58 3.36 17.05 1.95
CA PHE A 58 3.05 16.18 0.82
C PHE A 58 2.27 16.91 -0.28
N GLU A 59 1.27 17.72 0.08
CA GLU A 59 0.49 18.51 -0.89
C GLU A 59 1.39 19.46 -1.67
N ARG A 60 2.29 20.18 -0.99
CA ARG A 60 3.27 21.07 -1.65
C ARG A 60 4.16 20.32 -2.64
N ILE A 61 4.68 19.15 -2.26
CA ILE A 61 5.52 18.33 -3.13
C ILE A 61 4.73 17.87 -4.36
N ILE A 62 3.52 17.35 -4.15
CA ILE A 62 2.64 16.89 -5.24
C ILE A 62 2.35 18.03 -6.22
N THR A 63 2.04 19.24 -5.72
CA THR A 63 1.80 20.41 -6.59
C THR A 63 3.06 20.95 -7.26
N GLY A 64 4.24 20.60 -6.76
CA GLY A 64 5.53 21.01 -7.31
C GLY A 64 5.92 20.31 -8.61
N GLY A 65 5.20 19.26 -9.02
CA GLY A 65 5.29 18.66 -10.36
C GLY A 65 6.49 17.74 -10.62
N ALA A 66 7.39 17.54 -9.65
CA ALA A 66 8.44 16.54 -9.77
C ALA A 66 7.88 15.14 -9.50
N SER A 67 7.80 14.32 -10.55
CA SER A 67 7.32 12.93 -10.45
C SER A 67 8.14 11.99 -11.32
N HIS A 68 8.28 10.74 -10.87
CA HIS A 68 8.75 9.61 -11.69
C HIS A 68 7.66 9.27 -12.72
N GLY A 69 7.68 10.00 -13.85
CA GLY A 69 6.61 9.98 -14.86
C GLY A 69 6.95 9.26 -16.17
N ASP A 70 8.18 8.79 -16.32
CA ASP A 70 8.63 7.99 -17.47
C ASP A 70 8.21 6.51 -17.37
N GLY A 71 7.48 6.14 -16.31
CA GLY A 71 7.06 4.77 -16.04
C GLY A 71 8.18 3.87 -15.50
N SER A 72 9.36 4.42 -15.15
CA SER A 72 10.49 3.67 -14.61
C SER A 72 10.35 3.33 -13.12
N PHE A 73 9.14 2.99 -12.69
CA PHE A 73 8.85 2.63 -11.31
C PHE A 73 7.91 1.42 -11.22
N ARG A 74 7.96 0.75 -10.06
CA ARG A 74 7.08 -0.35 -9.71
C ARG A 74 6.41 -0.07 -8.38
N LEU A 75 5.07 -0.16 -8.36
CA LEU A 75 4.32 -0.07 -7.11
C LEU A 75 4.52 -1.33 -6.26
N ARG A 76 4.62 -1.15 -4.96
CA ARG A 76 4.74 -2.22 -3.97
C ARG A 76 3.51 -2.22 -3.06
N ALA A 77 3.39 -3.29 -2.28
CA ALA A 77 2.50 -3.36 -1.14
C ALA A 77 2.60 -2.06 -0.31
N PRO A 78 1.51 -1.28 -0.12
CA PRO A 78 1.58 -0.02 0.62
C PRO A 78 1.86 -0.22 2.12
N LEU A 79 1.53 -1.39 2.66
CA LEU A 79 1.82 -1.81 4.02
C LEU A 79 2.44 -3.23 3.95
N PRO A 80 3.77 -3.37 3.88
CA PRO A 80 4.42 -4.63 3.49
C PRO A 80 4.30 -5.76 4.51
N ARG A 81 4.15 -5.45 5.80
CA ARG A 81 4.14 -6.44 6.87
C ARG A 81 3.21 -6.01 8.02
N PRO A 82 1.89 -5.91 7.77
CA PRO A 82 0.93 -5.57 8.82
C PRO A 82 1.00 -6.59 9.96
N SER A 83 0.70 -6.16 11.18
CA SER A 83 0.69 -7.05 12.35
C SER A 83 -0.49 -8.03 12.35
N LYS A 84 -1.62 -7.65 11.75
CA LYS A 84 -2.83 -8.46 11.54
C LYS A 84 -3.56 -8.03 10.27
N ILE A 85 -4.19 -8.99 9.60
CA ILE A 85 -5.11 -8.74 8.49
C ILE A 85 -6.46 -9.31 8.87
N LEU A 86 -7.41 -8.43 9.16
CA LEU A 86 -8.78 -8.78 9.53
C LEU A 86 -9.68 -8.64 8.29
N CYS A 87 -10.34 -9.73 7.92
CA CYS A 87 -11.17 -9.79 6.71
C CYS A 87 -12.63 -10.08 7.06
N CYS A 88 -13.54 -9.34 6.43
CA CYS A 88 -14.98 -9.58 6.55
C CYS A 88 -15.45 -10.59 5.50
N ILE A 89 -16.21 -11.60 5.89
CA ILE A 89 -16.87 -12.52 4.94
C ILE A 89 -18.29 -12.06 4.63
N GLY A 90 -18.69 -12.14 3.35
CA GLY A 90 -20.07 -11.90 2.93
C GLY A 90 -20.58 -10.47 3.21
N ASN A 91 -19.69 -9.48 3.17
CA ASN A 91 -20.00 -8.08 3.51
C ASN A 91 -20.55 -7.25 2.32
N TYR A 92 -21.22 -7.92 1.38
CA TYR A 92 -21.90 -7.27 0.26
C TYR A 92 -23.37 -7.69 0.25
N TRP A 93 -24.24 -6.75 -0.10
CA TRP A 93 -25.67 -6.96 -0.27
C TRP A 93 -25.98 -7.53 -1.67
N GLU A 94 -25.24 -8.56 -2.07
CA GLU A 94 -25.46 -9.22 -3.36
C GLU A 94 -26.85 -9.87 -3.35
N HIS A 95 -27.69 -9.47 -4.31
CA HIS A 95 -29.05 -9.98 -4.54
C HIS A 95 -30.16 -9.57 -3.58
N ALA A 96 -29.99 -8.52 -2.77
CA ALA A 96 -31.03 -7.83 -2.00
C ALA A 96 -32.09 -8.59 -1.17
N GLU A 97 -32.00 -9.91 -1.08
CA GLU A 97 -32.98 -10.82 -0.50
C GLU A 97 -32.57 -11.34 0.89
N ARG A 98 -31.52 -10.76 1.49
CA ARG A 98 -30.98 -11.24 2.77
C ARG A 98 -30.87 -10.13 3.78
N GLU A 99 -31.50 -10.31 4.93
CA GLU A 99 -31.35 -9.45 6.10
C GLU A 99 -29.86 -9.29 6.49
N PRO A 100 -29.45 -8.12 7.02
CA PRO A 100 -28.08 -7.90 7.45
C PRO A 100 -27.71 -8.93 8.52
N ARG A 101 -26.57 -9.60 8.35
CA ARG A 101 -26.04 -10.55 9.33
C ARG A 101 -25.03 -9.89 10.25
N PRO A 102 -24.81 -10.42 11.47
CA PRO A 102 -23.69 -10.00 12.30
C PRO A 102 -22.37 -10.06 11.53
N LEU A 103 -21.50 -9.10 11.78
CA LEU A 103 -20.19 -9.01 11.15
C LEU A 103 -19.41 -10.30 11.43
N ASN A 104 -19.02 -11.00 10.38
CA ASN A 104 -18.25 -12.24 10.49
C ASN A 104 -16.83 -11.98 9.97
N MET A 105 -15.85 -12.26 10.83
CA MET A 105 -14.47 -11.85 10.66
C MET A 105 -13.54 -13.05 10.73
N PHE A 106 -12.50 -13.05 9.89
CA PHE A 106 -11.43 -14.03 9.92
C PHE A 106 -10.07 -13.35 9.73
N LEU A 107 -8.99 -14.08 10.05
CA LEU A 107 -7.63 -13.60 9.86
C LEU A 107 -7.05 -14.18 8.57
N LYS A 108 -6.31 -13.35 7.83
CA LYS A 108 -5.37 -13.82 6.80
C LYS A 108 -3.95 -13.75 7.35
N SER A 109 -3.09 -14.66 6.87
CA SER A 109 -1.66 -14.61 7.17
C SER A 109 -1.06 -13.28 6.70
N THR A 110 -0.22 -12.68 7.52
CA THR A 110 0.51 -11.45 7.23
C THR A 110 1.55 -11.64 6.12
N ASP A 111 1.94 -12.90 5.86
CA ASP A 111 2.90 -13.27 4.82
C ASP A 111 2.24 -13.47 3.44
N ALA A 112 0.91 -13.41 3.37
CA ALA A 112 0.17 -13.59 2.12
C ALA A 112 -0.01 -12.29 1.31
N PHE A 113 0.71 -11.22 1.66
CA PHE A 113 0.56 -9.90 1.05
C PHE A 113 1.57 -9.68 -0.07
N ILE A 114 1.10 -9.31 -1.25
CA ILE A 114 1.92 -8.97 -2.41
C ILE A 114 1.47 -7.63 -3.00
N GLY A 115 2.37 -6.96 -3.73
CA GLY A 115 2.10 -5.70 -4.40
C GLY A 115 1.40 -5.87 -5.75
N PRO A 116 0.92 -4.76 -6.34
CA PRO A 116 0.39 -4.76 -7.70
C PRO A 116 1.39 -5.33 -8.71
N GLY A 117 0.94 -6.26 -9.56
CA GLY A 117 1.79 -6.90 -10.58
C GLY A 117 2.81 -7.92 -10.04
N ASP A 118 2.77 -8.26 -8.75
CA ASP A 118 3.42 -9.48 -8.26
C ASP A 118 2.65 -10.73 -8.73
N THR A 119 3.36 -11.84 -8.91
CA THR A 119 2.79 -13.10 -9.39
C THR A 119 2.04 -13.84 -8.28
N ILE A 120 0.79 -14.21 -8.53
CA ILE A 120 0.07 -15.18 -7.70
C ILE A 120 0.59 -16.58 -8.05
N VAL A 121 1.23 -17.25 -7.09
CA VAL A 121 1.69 -18.62 -7.26
C VAL A 121 0.59 -19.57 -6.83
N LEU A 122 0.09 -20.36 -7.78
CA LEU A 122 -0.93 -21.37 -7.48
C LEU A 122 -0.30 -22.51 -6.65
N PRO A 123 -0.92 -22.93 -5.54
CA PRO A 123 -0.42 -24.05 -4.76
C PRO A 123 -0.50 -25.34 -5.56
N SER A 124 0.50 -26.21 -5.42
CA SER A 124 0.48 -27.56 -5.98
C SER A 124 -0.40 -28.48 -5.13
N THR A 125 -1.70 -28.22 -5.12
CA THR A 125 -2.70 -29.08 -4.45
C THR A 125 -3.72 -29.57 -5.48
N THR A 126 -4.09 -30.84 -5.37
CA THR A 126 -5.17 -31.46 -6.14
C THR A 126 -6.42 -31.66 -5.29
N ASP A 127 -6.36 -31.32 -4.00
CA ASP A 127 -7.54 -31.36 -3.13
C ASP A 127 -8.49 -30.22 -3.53
N PRO A 128 -9.75 -30.50 -3.90
CA PRO A 128 -10.73 -29.46 -4.12
C PRO A 128 -11.11 -28.68 -2.85
N TRP A 129 -10.67 -29.10 -1.65
CA TRP A 129 -11.03 -28.49 -0.37
C TRP A 129 -9.85 -28.28 0.60
#